data_AF-E9ARG3-F1
#
_entry.id   AF-E9ARG3-F1
#
_cell.length_a   1.000
_cell.length_b   1.000
_cell.length_c   1.000
_cell.angle_alpha   90.00
_cell.angle_beta   90.00
_cell.angle_gamma   90.00
#
_symmetry.space_group_name_H-M   'P 1'
#
loop_
_entity.id
_entity.type
_entity.pdbx_description
1 polymer ?
#
loop_
_entity_poly.entity_id
_entity_poly.type
_entity_poly.pdbx_seq_one_letter_code
_entity_poly.pdbx_strand_id
1 'polypeptide(L)'
;MLGGLRLLAAATRRTAGVVVVSPALRMPSRALSVRTEDFFSKEAVSHARRVSWAPHTTEKRVGAFAKLSRSNFNDPLPVSFQSEPYFEEEIEAYRAHHRPDVYVYKYNVSPTHLSLRE
;
A
#
# COMPACT_ATOMS: atom_id res chain seq x y z
N MET A 1 -20.11 -96.60 8.08
CA MET A 1 -18.68 -96.32 8.21
C MET A 1 -18.53 -94.83 8.47
N LEU A 2 -18.07 -94.47 9.68
CA LEU A 2 -17.35 -93.24 10.08
C LEU A 2 -18.03 -91.88 9.77
N GLY A 3 -18.54 -91.15 10.77
CA GLY A 3 -17.75 -90.21 11.60
C GLY A 3 -17.80 -88.83 10.92
N GLY A 4 -18.53 -87.83 11.41
CA GLY A 4 -18.31 -87.12 12.67
C GLY A 4 -17.55 -85.82 12.38
N LEU A 5 -18.16 -84.65 12.63
CA LEU A 5 -17.52 -83.42 13.15
C LEU A 5 -18.51 -82.24 13.11
N ARG A 6 -18.92 -81.82 14.31
CA ARG A 6 -19.47 -80.49 14.59
C ARG A 6 -18.38 -79.45 14.37
N LEU A 7 -18.72 -78.28 13.81
CA LEU A 7 -17.89 -77.09 13.93
C LEU A 7 -18.70 -75.92 14.47
N LEU A 8 -18.13 -75.37 15.53
CA LEU A 8 -18.59 -74.35 16.45
C LEU A 8 -18.82 -72.97 15.81
N ALA A 9 -19.61 -72.20 16.55
CA ALA A 9 -19.90 -70.79 16.39
C ALA A 9 -18.66 -69.89 16.23
N ALA A 10 -18.84 -68.80 15.48
CA ALA A 10 -18.21 -67.52 15.78
C ALA A 10 -19.08 -66.37 15.22
N ALA A 11 -19.86 -65.74 16.10
CA ALA A 11 -20.55 -64.50 15.83
C ALA A 11 -19.53 -63.36 15.81
N THR A 12 -19.08 -62.96 14.61
CA THR A 12 -18.16 -61.83 14.45
C THR A 12 -18.95 -60.53 14.50
N ARG A 13 -18.96 -59.87 15.67
CA ARG A 13 -19.47 -58.50 15.84
C ARG A 13 -18.73 -57.57 14.88
N ARG A 14 -19.42 -57.02 13.87
CA ARG A 14 -18.91 -55.89 13.08
C ARG A 14 -19.00 -54.62 13.92
N THR A 15 -17.86 -54.21 14.47
CA THR A 15 -17.66 -52.86 14.99
C THR A 15 -17.60 -51.88 13.82
N ALA A 16 -18.64 -51.08 13.64
CA ALA A 16 -18.62 -49.96 12.71
C ALA A 16 -17.72 -48.86 13.30
N GLY A 17 -16.48 -48.78 12.81
CA GLY A 17 -15.60 -47.65 13.08
C GLY A 17 -16.15 -46.40 12.41
N VAL A 18 -16.71 -45.49 13.21
CA VAL A 18 -17.06 -44.14 12.78
C VAL A 18 -15.76 -43.40 12.50
N VAL A 19 -15.39 -43.27 11.22
CA VAL A 19 -14.35 -42.33 10.80
C VAL A 19 -14.94 -40.94 10.93
N VAL A 20 -14.59 -40.24 12.02
CA VAL A 20 -14.83 -38.81 12.15
C VAL A 20 -13.90 -38.12 11.16
N VAL A 21 -14.40 -37.85 9.96
CA VAL A 21 -13.74 -36.91 9.05
C VAL A 21 -13.91 -35.54 9.68
N SER A 22 -12.87 -35.06 10.37
CA SER A 22 -12.78 -33.69 10.83
C SER A 22 -13.16 -32.77 9.66
N PRO A 23 -14.11 -31.82 9.84
CA PRO A 23 -14.33 -30.82 8.82
C PRO A 23 -13.06 -29.98 8.80
N ALA A 24 -12.20 -30.21 7.80
CA ALA A 24 -11.18 -29.23 7.46
C ALA A 24 -11.92 -27.88 7.39
N LEU A 25 -11.52 -26.94 8.23
CA LEU A 25 -11.93 -25.55 8.16
C LEU A 25 -11.77 -25.13 6.70
N ARG A 26 -12.88 -25.16 5.94
CA ARG A 26 -12.94 -24.52 4.63
C ARG A 26 -12.86 -23.04 4.95
N MET A 27 -11.64 -22.54 4.96
CA MET A 27 -11.39 -21.10 4.88
C MET A 27 -12.26 -20.61 3.73
N PRO A 28 -13.15 -19.62 3.93
CA PRO A 28 -13.83 -19.01 2.81
C PRO A 28 -12.74 -18.38 1.95
N SER A 29 -12.35 -19.09 0.88
CA SER A 29 -11.67 -18.48 -0.25
C SER A 29 -12.65 -17.43 -0.75
N ARG A 30 -12.42 -16.17 -0.36
CA ARG A 30 -13.14 -15.06 -0.96
C ARG A 30 -12.87 -15.17 -2.46
N ALA A 31 -13.91 -15.45 -3.24
CA ALA A 31 -13.83 -15.38 -4.68
C ALA A 31 -13.57 -13.91 -5.05
N LEU A 32 -12.31 -13.54 -5.18
CA LEU A 32 -11.91 -12.24 -5.70
C LEU A 32 -12.09 -12.28 -7.22
N SER A 33 -12.83 -11.31 -7.76
CA SER A 33 -12.95 -11.12 -9.20
C SER A 33 -11.78 -10.29 -9.72
N VAL A 34 -11.53 -10.35 -11.03
CA VAL A 34 -10.59 -9.45 -11.70
C VAL A 34 -11.04 -8.00 -11.50
N ARG A 35 -10.14 -7.11 -11.11
CA ARG A 35 -10.44 -5.69 -10.85
C ARG A 35 -9.65 -4.81 -11.81
N THR A 36 -10.30 -3.80 -12.37
CA THR A 36 -9.65 -2.88 -13.33
C THR A 36 -8.56 -2.04 -12.68
N GLU A 37 -8.59 -1.89 -11.35
CA GLU A 37 -7.54 -1.19 -10.61
C GLU A 37 -6.19 -1.91 -10.67
N ASP A 38 -6.19 -3.23 -10.89
CA ASP A 38 -4.96 -4.03 -11.00
C ASP A 38 -4.34 -3.94 -12.40
N PHE A 39 -5.07 -3.42 -13.39
CA PHE A 39 -4.58 -3.30 -14.77
C PHE A 39 -3.64 -2.11 -14.99
N PHE A 40 -3.86 -1.01 -14.26
CA PHE A 40 -3.15 0.25 -14.50
C PHE A 40 -2.39 0.66 -13.24
N SER A 41 -1.07 0.69 -13.34
CA SER A 41 -0.21 1.16 -12.25
C SER A 41 -0.33 2.67 -12.06
N LYS A 42 -0.32 3.10 -10.80
CA LYS A 42 -0.35 4.53 -10.40
C LYS A 42 1.08 5.03 -10.14
N GLU A 43 1.27 6.33 -10.29
CA GLU A 43 2.56 6.96 -9.96
C GLU A 43 2.81 6.96 -8.45
N ALA A 44 4.02 6.55 -8.04
CA ALA A 44 4.45 6.56 -6.64
C ALA A 44 5.11 7.92 -6.28
N VAL A 45 4.29 8.96 -6.10
CA VAL A 45 4.75 10.29 -5.67
C VAL A 45 4.52 10.47 -4.17
N SER A 46 5.51 11.01 -3.46
CA SER A 46 5.39 11.33 -2.04
C SER A 46 4.36 12.44 -1.79
N HIS A 47 3.77 12.48 -0.59
CA HIS A 47 2.76 13.47 -0.25
C HIS A 47 3.26 14.91 -0.41
N ALA A 48 4.47 15.23 0.06
CA ALA A 48 5.07 16.56 -0.04
C ALA A 48 5.31 17.01 -1.49
N ARG A 49 5.59 16.07 -2.41
CA ARG A 49 5.79 16.38 -3.84
C ARG A 49 4.48 16.37 -4.63
N ARG A 50 3.37 15.95 -4.02
CA ARG A 50 2.08 15.81 -4.69
C ARG A 50 1.34 17.16 -4.66
N VAL A 51 0.85 17.60 -5.81
CA VAL A 51 0.17 18.90 -5.93
C VAL A 51 -1.19 18.89 -5.23
N SER A 52 -1.97 17.81 -5.40
CA SER A 52 -3.25 17.65 -4.73
C SER A 52 -3.68 16.18 -4.66
N TRP A 53 -4.63 15.86 -3.78
CA TRP A 53 -5.23 14.52 -3.68
C TRP A 53 -6.43 14.30 -4.60
N ALA A 54 -6.74 15.27 -5.46
CA ALA A 54 -7.85 15.17 -6.37
C ALA A 54 -7.63 14.06 -7.42
N PRO A 55 -8.69 13.34 -7.84
CA PRO A 55 -8.57 12.21 -8.77
C PRO A 55 -8.12 12.62 -10.18
N HIS A 56 -8.23 13.91 -10.53
CA HIS A 56 -7.77 14.45 -11.81
C HIS A 56 -6.28 14.84 -11.82
N THR A 57 -5.62 14.83 -10.66
CA THR A 57 -4.17 15.11 -10.54
C THR A 57 -3.40 13.92 -9.93
N THR A 58 -4.00 12.74 -9.87
CA THR A 58 -3.32 11.49 -9.43
C THR A 58 -2.33 10.99 -10.48
N GLU A 59 -2.58 11.31 -11.75
CA GLU A 59 -1.77 10.84 -12.88
C GLU A 59 -0.48 11.65 -13.06
N LYS A 60 0.46 11.08 -13.82
CA LYS A 60 1.78 11.67 -14.08
C LYS A 60 1.70 13.08 -14.63
N ARG A 61 2.48 14.02 -14.07
CA ARG A 61 2.55 15.42 -14.53
C ARG A 61 2.90 15.54 -16.02
N VAL A 62 3.81 14.69 -16.51
CA VAL A 62 4.23 14.66 -17.93
C VAL A 62 3.08 14.27 -18.87
N GLY A 63 2.06 13.56 -18.37
CA GLY A 63 0.88 13.16 -19.15
C GLY A 63 0.10 14.34 -19.72
N ALA A 64 0.08 15.48 -19.02
CA ALA A 64 -0.52 16.71 -19.54
C ALA A 64 0.22 17.21 -20.78
N PHE A 65 1.56 17.22 -20.74
CA PHE A 65 2.39 17.61 -21.88
C PHE A 65 2.30 16.60 -23.03
N ALA A 66 2.34 15.29 -22.73
CA ALA A 66 2.15 14.22 -23.70
C ALA A 66 0.81 14.34 -24.45
N LYS A 67 -0.27 14.67 -23.72
CA LYS A 67 -1.58 14.92 -24.32
C LYS A 67 -1.57 16.14 -25.25
N LEU A 68 -0.87 17.21 -24.88
CA LEU A 68 -0.75 18.41 -25.71
C LEU A 68 0.06 18.15 -26.98
N SER A 69 1.18 17.42 -26.87
CA SER A 69 2.04 17.07 -28.01
C SER A 69 1.51 15.93 -28.87
N ARG A 70 0.47 15.22 -28.41
CA ARG A 70 -0.10 14.01 -29.06
C ARG A 70 0.95 12.92 -29.29
N SER A 71 1.96 12.85 -28.42
CA SER A 71 3.07 11.90 -28.50
C SER A 71 3.25 11.15 -27.18
N ASN A 72 3.74 9.92 -27.26
CA ASN A 72 4.05 9.13 -26.07
C ASN A 72 5.51 9.33 -25.66
N PHE A 73 5.73 9.64 -24.38
CA PHE A 73 7.07 9.74 -23.80
C PHE A 73 7.35 8.54 -22.91
N ASN A 74 8.38 7.78 -23.23
CA ASN A 74 8.81 6.59 -22.49
C ASN A 74 10.24 6.77 -21.99
N ASP A 75 10.47 7.79 -21.18
CA ASP A 75 11.77 7.99 -20.54
C ASP A 75 11.87 7.06 -19.31
N PRO A 76 12.76 6.03 -19.33
CA PRO A 76 12.71 4.95 -18.35
C PRO A 76 13.28 5.31 -16.97
N LEU A 77 14.03 6.40 -16.84
CA LEU A 77 14.72 6.77 -15.60
C LEU A 77 14.51 8.25 -15.26
N PRO A 78 13.35 8.61 -14.68
CA PRO A 78 13.23 9.93 -14.06
C PRO A 78 14.28 10.06 -12.95
N VAL A 79 14.86 11.26 -12.83
CA VAL A 79 15.94 11.61 -11.89
C VAL A 79 15.71 11.00 -10.51
N SER A 80 16.69 10.22 -10.03
CA SER A 80 16.67 9.63 -8.70
C SER A 80 17.00 10.65 -7.62
N PHE A 81 16.53 10.41 -6.40
CA PHE A 81 17.06 11.14 -5.25
C PHE A 81 18.57 10.88 -5.11
N GLN A 82 19.29 11.88 -4.61
CA GLN A 82 20.68 11.72 -4.22
C GLN A 82 20.77 10.80 -3.00
N SER A 83 21.97 10.27 -2.70
CA SER A 83 22.19 9.44 -1.51
C SER A 83 21.83 10.15 -0.21
N GLU A 84 22.04 11.46 -0.17
CA GLU A 84 21.77 12.33 0.98
C GLU A 84 20.89 13.52 0.56
N PRO A 85 19.57 13.32 0.41
CA PRO A 85 18.68 14.36 -0.08
C PRO A 85 18.18 15.23 1.08
N TYR A 86 18.98 16.22 1.48
CA TYR A 86 18.57 17.24 2.45
C TYR A 86 17.87 18.41 1.76
N PHE A 87 16.75 18.86 2.33
CA PHE A 87 16.00 20.03 1.88
C PHE A 87 15.76 20.95 3.08
N GLU A 88 15.86 22.25 2.87
CA GLU A 88 15.50 23.25 3.87
C GLU A 88 13.97 23.36 4.03
N GLU A 89 13.51 23.88 5.16
CA GLU A 89 12.09 24.10 5.40
C GLU A 89 11.56 25.20 4.48
N GLU A 90 10.62 24.84 3.60
CA GLU A 90 9.90 25.82 2.77
C GLU A 90 8.78 26.48 3.57
N ILE A 91 8.65 27.80 3.41
CA ILE A 91 7.59 28.59 4.04
C ILE A 91 6.67 29.20 2.99
N GLU A 92 5.50 29.68 3.40
CA GLU A 92 4.53 30.30 2.49
C GLU A 92 5.18 31.40 1.63
N ALA A 93 4.87 31.40 0.33
CA ALA A 93 5.52 32.26 -0.67
C ALA A 93 5.54 33.75 -0.29
N TYR A 94 4.45 34.27 0.28
CA TYR A 94 4.40 35.66 0.72
C TYR A 94 5.32 35.92 1.93
N ARG A 95 5.29 35.01 2.92
CA ARG A 95 6.05 35.13 4.17
C ARG A 95 7.55 34.95 3.95
N ALA A 96 7.95 34.21 2.92
CA ALA A 96 9.36 34.08 2.53
C ALA A 96 10.02 35.42 2.22
N HIS A 97 9.29 36.34 1.62
CA HIS A 97 9.83 37.63 1.18
C HIS A 97 9.43 38.82 2.06
N HIS A 98 8.37 38.67 2.86
CA HIS A 98 7.81 39.75 3.67
C HIS A 98 7.77 39.38 5.16
N ARG A 99 8.77 38.64 5.64
CA ARG A 99 8.88 38.31 7.06
C ARG A 99 9.23 39.59 7.83
N PRO A 100 8.38 40.07 8.75
CA PRO A 100 8.68 41.26 9.52
C PRO A 100 9.84 40.97 10.48
N ASP A 101 10.75 41.93 10.64
CA ASP A 101 11.88 41.82 11.58
C ASP A 101 11.44 42.12 13.02
N VAL A 102 10.60 41.24 13.56
CA VAL A 102 10.11 41.34 14.94
C VAL A 102 10.91 40.39 15.81
N TYR A 103 11.48 40.90 16.91
CA TYR A 103 12.23 40.10 17.87
C TYR A 103 11.78 40.35 19.30
N VAL A 104 11.90 39.31 20.12
CA VAL A 104 11.60 39.34 21.55
C VAL A 104 12.76 38.66 22.28
N TYR A 105 13.43 39.40 23.17
CA TYR A 105 14.64 38.95 23.85
C TYR A 105 15.72 38.45 22.86
N LYS A 106 15.93 37.14 22.75
CA LYS A 106 16.92 36.47 21.88
C LYS A 106 16.27 35.65 20.76
N TYR A 107 15.04 35.97 20.38
CA TYR A 107 14.31 35.20 19.36
C TYR A 107 13.68 36.12 18.34
N ASN A 108 13.81 35.77 17.07
CA ASN A 108 12.99 36.29 15.99
C ASN A 108 11.62 35.64 16.05
N VAL A 109 10.58 36.46 16.10
CA VAL A 109 9.19 36.03 16.23
C VAL A 109 8.43 36.41 14.97
N SER A 110 7.96 35.42 14.24
CA SER A 110 6.99 35.61 13.17
C SER A 110 5.68 34.92 13.53
N PRO A 111 4.55 35.27 12.88
CA PRO A 111 3.26 34.62 13.14
C PRO A 111 3.26 33.10 12.94
N THR A 112 4.25 32.53 12.23
CA THR A 112 4.35 31.09 11.99
C THR A 112 5.64 30.41 12.40
N HIS A 113 6.73 31.15 12.58
CA HIS A 113 8.04 30.57 12.90
C HIS A 113 8.74 31.35 14.00
N LEU A 114 9.45 30.61 14.85
CA LEU A 114 10.40 31.14 15.83
C LEU A 114 11.81 30.76 15.37
N SER A 115 12.75 31.69 15.46
CA SER A 115 14.17 31.39 15.25
C SER A 115 15.04 32.10 16.28
N LEU A 116 16.18 31.51 16.62
CA LEU A 116 17.15 32.14 17.52
C LEU A 116 17.75 33.39 16.86
N ARG A 117 17.90 34.46 17.63
CA ARG A 117 18.57 35.71 17.25
C ARG A 117 19.59 36.04 18.33
N GLU A 118 20.83 36.33 17.94
CA GLU A 118 21.90 36.73 18.87
C GLU A 118 21.60 38.05 19.60
#